data_AF-A0A853FRA5-F1
#
_entry.id   AF-A0A853FRA5-F1
#
_cell.length_a   1.000
_cell.length_b   1.000
_cell.length_c   1.000
_cell.angle_alpha   90.00
_cell.angle_beta   90.00
_cell.angle_gamma   90.00
#
_symmetry.space_group_name_H-M   'P 1'
#
loop_
_entity.id
_entity.type
_entity.pdbx_description
1 polymer ?
#
loop_
_entity_poly.entity_id
_entity_poly.type
_entity_poly.pdbx_seq_one_letter_code
_entity_poly.pdbx_strand_id
1 'polypeptide(L)' 'MTEADAWFVRRQRGANYQIVPRKPQGWLVLAVYILSTLAFTPVLRPPTTVHLIIWLILIFAATAVFSLVVWRTSVPAQD' A
#
# COMPACT_ATOMS: atom_id res chain seq x y z
N MET A 1 -0.08 14.67 -14.49
CA MET A 1 0.56 14.93 -13.17
C MET A 1 2.04 15.07 -13.42
N THR A 2 2.59 16.24 -13.13
CA THR A 2 4.03 16.49 -13.12
C THR A 2 4.69 15.68 -12.01
N GLU A 3 5.93 15.22 -12.21
CA GLU A 3 6.67 14.39 -11.25
C GLU A 3 6.82 15.07 -9.87
N ALA A 4 6.81 16.41 -9.87
CA ALA A 4 6.80 17.26 -8.67
C ALA A 4 5.52 17.17 -7.84
N ASP A 5 4.42 16.68 -8.40
CA ASP A 5 3.11 16.56 -7.73
C ASP A 5 2.77 15.14 -7.28
N ALA A 6 3.52 14.15 -7.76
CA ALA A 6 3.30 12.75 -7.47
C ALA A 6 3.57 12.42 -5.99
N TRP A 7 2.67 11.66 -5.37
CA TRP A 7 2.88 11.18 -3.99
C TRP A 7 3.85 9.99 -3.97
N PHE A 8 3.79 9.18 -5.02
CA PHE A 8 4.67 8.05 -5.26
C PHE A 8 5.36 8.20 -6.62
N VAL A 9 6.59 7.75 -6.70
CA VAL A 9 7.32 7.68 -7.97
C VAL A 9 7.57 6.21 -8.28
N ARG A 10 7.25 5.80 -9.52
CA ARG A 10 7.63 4.47 -10.01
C ARG A 10 8.96 4.60 -10.71
N ARG A 11 10.03 4.13 -10.07
CA ARG A 11 11.34 3.97 -10.71
C ARG A 11 11.40 2.57 -11.28
N GLN A 12 11.57 2.48 -12.59
CA GLN A 12 11.80 1.22 -13.26
C GLN A 12 13.31 1.07 -13.44
N ARG A 13 13.94 0.18 -12.65
CA ARG A 13 15.37 -0.11 -12.78
C ARG A 13 15.52 -1.52 -13.36
N GLY A 14 15.57 -1.60 -14.69
CA GLY A 14 15.58 -2.89 -15.41
C GLY A 14 14.27 -3.66 -15.21
N ALA A 15 14.35 -4.91 -14.76
CA ALA A 15 13.18 -5.77 -14.51
C ALA A 15 12.46 -5.48 -13.17
N ASN A 16 12.98 -4.57 -12.34
CA ASN A 16 12.48 -4.32 -11.00
C ASN A 16 11.68 -3.01 -10.94
N TYR A 17 10.45 -3.09 -10.45
CA TYR A 17 9.56 -1.94 -10.24
C TYR A 17 9.65 -1.51 -8.79
N GLN A 18 10.32 -0.38 -8.52
CA GLN A 18 10.41 0.17 -7.18
C GLN A 18 9.49 1.38 -7.06
N ILE A 19 8.45 1.24 -6.23
CA ILE A 19 7.53 2.33 -5.91
C ILE A 19 7.99 2.93 -4.59
N VAL A 20 8.40 4.20 -4.62
CA VAL A 20 8.92 4.89 -3.44
C VAL A 20 8.06 6.13 -3.17
N PRO A 21 7.62 6.37 -1.91
CA PRO A 21 6.95 7.61 -1.56
C PRO A 21 7.92 8.80 -1.67
N ARG A 22 7.53 9.83 -2.41
CA ARG A 22 8.33 11.07 -2.61
C ARG A 22 7.89 12.20 -1.69
N LYS A 23 6.59 12.24 -1.36
CA LYS A 23 5.98 13.29 -0.53
C LYS A 23 5.49 12.75 0.81
N PRO A 24 5.31 13.61 1.84
CA PRO A 24 4.74 13.22 3.13
C PRO A 24 3.37 12.52 2.99
N GLN A 25 2.56 12.86 1.98
CA GLN A 25 1.31 12.14 1.72
C GLN A 25 1.53 10.66 1.36
N GLY A 26 2.55 10.34 0.56
CA GLY A 26 2.89 8.95 0.21
C GLY A 26 3.37 8.15 1.43
N TRP A 27 4.16 8.79 2.30
CA TRP A 27 4.59 8.19 3.57
C TRP A 27 3.41 7.97 4.53
N LEU A 28 2.46 8.91 4.61
CA LEU A 28 1.24 8.75 5.40
C LEU A 28 0.41 7.57 4.91
N VAL A 29 0.21 7.43 3.60
CA VAL A 29 -0.53 6.28 3.03
C VAL A 29 0.17 4.96 3.35
N LEU A 30 1.50 4.91 3.26
CA LEU A 30 2.28 3.72 3.64
C LEU A 30 2.16 3.42 5.14
N ALA A 31 2.26 4.43 6.00
CA ALA A 31 2.12 4.27 7.45
C ALA A 31 0.71 3.78 7.82
N VAL A 32 -0.34 4.34 7.20
CA VAL A 32 -1.73 3.90 7.40
C VAL A 32 -1.90 2.46 6.96
N TYR A 33 -1.30 2.05 5.84
CA TYR A 33 -1.35 0.65 5.38
C TYR A 33 -0.71 -0.28 6.42
N ILE A 34 0.53 0.01 6.87
CA ILE A 34 1.24 -0.80 7.87
C ILE A 34 0.45 -0.87 9.19
N LEU A 35 -0.06 0.27 9.67
CA LEU A 35 -0.86 0.33 10.89
C LEU A 35 -2.17 -0.46 10.76
N SER A 36 -2.83 -0.40 9.61
CA SER A 36 -4.04 -1.17 9.35
C SER A 36 -3.77 -2.67 9.36
N THR A 37 -2.70 -3.12 8.70
CA THR A 37 -2.29 -4.53 8.72
C THR A 37 -1.97 -5.00 10.14
N LEU A 38 -1.26 -4.18 10.93
CA LEU A 38 -0.97 -4.49 12.33
C LEU A 38 -2.26 -4.55 13.18
N ALA A 39 -3.19 -3.61 12.98
CA ALA A 39 -4.47 -3.54 13.69
C ALA A 39 -5.41 -4.71 13.37
N PHE A 40 -5.24 -5.40 12.23
CA PHE A 40 -5.98 -6.62 11.93
C PHE A 40 -5.44 -7.85 12.67
N THR A 41 -4.19 -7.83 13.13
CA THR A 41 -3.55 -8.96 13.82
C THR A 41 -4.26 -9.39 15.10
N PRO A 42 -4.75 -8.48 15.98
CA PRO A 42 -5.58 -8.82 17.13
C PRO A 42 -6.89 -9.54 16.81
N VAL A 43 -7.44 -9.38 15.60
CA VAL A 43 -8.69 -10.06 15.16
C VAL A 43 -8.53 -11.58 15.13
N LEU A 44 -7.30 -12.09 15.13
CA LEU A 44 -7.01 -13.52 15.10
C LEU A 44 -7.11 -14.23 16.45
N ARG A 45 -7.54 -13.58 17.54
CA ARG A 45 -7.63 -14.23 18.87
C ARG A 45 -9.08 -14.31 19.38
N PRO A 46 -9.64 -15.53 19.58
CA PRO A 46 -9.06 -16.86 19.33
C PRO A 46 -9.02 -17.23 17.83
N PRO A 47 -7.98 -17.93 17.35
CA PRO A 47 -7.81 -18.23 15.94
C PRO A 47 -8.76 -19.34 15.51
N THR A 48 -9.93 -18.95 15.01
CA THR A 48 -10.85 -19.86 14.33
C THR A 48 -10.73 -19.67 12.82
N THR A 49 -11.11 -20.69 12.05
CA THR A 49 -11.09 -20.66 10.57
C THR A 49 -11.84 -19.44 10.00
N VAL A 50 -12.95 -19.06 10.64
CA VAL A 50 -13.75 -17.88 10.24
C VAL A 50 -12.95 -16.59 10.43
N HIS A 51 -12.24 -16.44 11.55
CA HIS A 51 -11.42 -15.24 11.81
C HIS A 51 -10.21 -15.17 10.86
N LEU A 52 -9.62 -16.32 10.48
CA LEU A 52 -8.56 -16.38 9.46
C LEU A 52 -9.06 -15.92 8.08
N ILE A 53 -10.26 -16.36 7.67
CA ILE A 53 -10.86 -15.94 6.39
C ILE A 53 -11.14 -14.43 6.40
N ILE A 54 -11.74 -13.92 7.48
CA ILE A 54 -12.00 -12.48 7.63
C ILE A 54 -10.70 -11.68 7.58
N TRP A 55 -9.65 -12.15 8.25
CA TRP A 55 -8.34 -11.51 8.24
C TRP A 55 -7.71 -11.47 6.84
N LEU A 56 -7.78 -12.58 6.09
CA LEU A 56 -7.31 -12.62 4.69
C LEU A 56 -8.09 -11.66 3.79
N ILE A 57 -9.42 -11.58 3.96
CA ILE A 57 -10.26 -10.64 3.21
C ILE A 57 -9.87 -9.19 3.55
N LEU A 58 -9.65 -8.87 4.82
CA LEU A 58 -9.24 -7.53 5.25
C LEU A 58 -7.86 -7.14 4.69
N ILE A 59 -6.90 -8.06 4.70
CA ILE A 59 -5.58 -7.84 4.08
C ILE A 59 -5.71 -7.63 2.58
N PHE A 60 -6.51 -8.46 1.91
CA PHE A 60 -6.71 -8.35 0.47
C PHE A 60 -7.37 -7.01 0.11
N ALA A 61 -8.41 -6.62 0.83
CA ALA A 61 -9.09 -5.34 0.66
C ALA A 61 -8.14 -4.15 0.91
N ALA A 62 -7.39 -4.17 2.01
CA ALA A 62 -6.41 -3.12 2.32
C ALA A 62 -5.32 -3.02 1.24
N THR A 63 -4.85 -4.16 0.73
CA THR A 63 -3.83 -4.22 -0.33
C THR A 63 -4.37 -3.72 -1.66
N ALA A 64 -5.62 -4.05 -1.99
CA ALA A 64 -6.29 -3.55 -3.20
C ALA A 64 -6.48 -2.03 -3.13
N VAL A 65 -6.96 -1.50 -2.00
CA VAL A 65 -7.10 -0.05 -1.79
C VAL A 65 -5.75 0.65 -1.86
N PHE A 66 -4.74 0.13 -1.17
CA PHE A 66 -3.38 0.66 -1.22
C PHE A 66 -2.84 0.66 -2.65
N SER A 67 -2.97 -0.45 -3.38
CA SER A 67 -2.53 -0.58 -4.77
C SER A 67 -3.24 0.41 -5.68
N LEU A 68 -4.55 0.63 -5.48
CA LEU A 68 -5.33 1.59 -6.26
C LEU A 68 -4.90 3.03 -5.96
N VAL A 69 -4.71 3.39 -4.69
CA VAL A 69 -4.23 4.72 -4.28
C VAL A 69 -2.85 4.98 -4.84
N VAL A 70 -1.92 4.03 -4.67
CA VAL A 70 -0.59 4.09 -5.27
C VAL A 70 -0.69 4.23 -6.77
N TRP A 71 -1.51 3.42 -7.44
CA TRP A 71 -1.65 3.47 -8.89
C TRP A 71 -2.13 4.84 -9.39
N ARG A 72 -3.15 5.40 -8.73
CA ARG A 72 -3.74 6.71 -9.05
C ARG A 72 -2.82 7.89 -8.76
N THR A 73 -1.98 7.79 -7.73
CA THR A 73 -1.15 8.90 -7.23
C THR A 73 0.33 8.76 -7.59
N SER A 74 0.68 7.68 -8.29
CA SER A 74 2.01 7.45 -8.81
C SER A 74 2.15 8.01 -10.23
N VAL A 75 3.32 8.53 -10.53
CA VAL A 75 3.73 8.94 -11.89
C VAL A 75 4.98 8.13 -12.26
N PRO A 76 5.14 7.70 -13.54
CA PRO A 76 6.40 7.14 -14.00
C PRO A 76 7.51 8.18 -13.82
N ALA A 77 8.63 7.78 -13.19
CA ALA A 77 9.82 8.61 -13.20
C ALA A 77 10.31 8.71 -14.64
N GLN A 78 10.40 9.91 -15.18
CA GLN A 78 11.16 10.13 -16.42
C GLN A 78 12.60 10.37 -15.97
N ASP A 79 13.46 9.36 -16.17
CA ASP A 79 14.91 9.52 -16.04
C ASP A 79 15.43 10.56 -17.05
#